data_AF-A0A2S2NDN1-F1
#
_entry.id   AF-A0A2S2NDN1-F1
#
_cell.length_a   1.000
_cell.length_b   1.000
_cell.length_c   1.000
_cell.angle_alpha   90.00
_cell.angle_beta   90.00
_cell.angle_gamma   90.00
#
_symmetry.space_group_name_H-M   'P 1'
#
loop_
_entity.id
_entity.type
_entity.pdbx_description
1 polymer ?
#
loop_
_entity_poly.entity_id
_entity_poly.type
_entity_poly.pdbx_seq_one_letter_code
_entity_poly.pdbx_strand_id
1 'polypeptide(L)'
;MAVIFKLKKIECKNHLLRNYCTKLTALTKQTKYSIVIRKCITSNILRFRSDITKSIDYHIKTDVPIHNKIEALRRDISNSIYHRLGQHSNCAKYFCSGSKNGETNLVPEAERTGIMADMRNIVYRLTINADSLIENVDNNPCEQFNLIINKHIGAKRINFTQGHNYQTRVEAAVVAYNSKNYIRAVHKKIMTKSPGKFGKRYINNIERIRNKTITRRRKLFDEGHKRTKPKSKFSGPDVDYGLAEPLDNCMPIEELERKKQLFINKLINVDREQLENKTREQSLNPDWFVERKKRLTASHFGDICKIRSNTSCRKKVHNLLYKFGTTSKEMNYGIQMEPLARSVFETLIRVSVKLCGLFTDNQFPYLAASPDGVIDENAIVEIKCPYAAKDSSSAVEAVQNKMLQYCRIDDFGKIVLKKEHNYYYQIMGQLRVTGRNICYFVIHTNQWTDIQIIHFDNVFWDDTMFNKLKIFYLECLLPEIVDPLYGKRMLISDIREPEHILNAQKKKKN
;
A
#
# COMPACT_ATOMS: atom_id res chain seq x y z
N MET A 1 7.71 -12.85 24.90
CA MET A 1 7.63 -11.67 24.02
C MET A 1 7.09 -12.13 22.67
N ALA A 2 5.97 -11.60 22.19
CA ALA A 2 5.51 -11.93 20.84
C ALA A 2 6.54 -11.41 19.83
N VAL A 3 7.15 -12.31 19.06
CA VAL A 3 8.03 -11.95 17.94
C VAL A 3 7.16 -11.24 16.92
N ILE A 4 7.28 -9.91 16.84
CA ILE A 4 6.59 -9.12 15.82
C ILE A 4 7.30 -9.38 14.50
N PHE A 5 6.75 -10.27 13.68
CA PHE A 5 7.24 -10.51 12.32
C PHE A 5 7.03 -9.25 11.48
N LYS A 6 8.12 -8.65 10.99
CA LYS A 6 8.07 -7.56 10.01
C LYS A 6 7.79 -8.16 8.63
N LEU A 7 6.55 -8.07 8.17
CA LEU A 7 6.17 -8.45 6.80
C LEU A 7 6.43 -7.27 5.86
N LYS A 8 7.53 -7.31 5.10
CA LYS A 8 7.78 -6.37 4.00
C LYS A 8 7.17 -6.94 2.71
N LYS A 9 6.35 -6.14 2.03
CA LYS A 9 5.88 -6.49 0.68
C LYS A 9 7.02 -6.20 -0.30
N ILE A 10 7.45 -7.22 -1.05
CA ILE A 10 8.40 -7.06 -2.15
C ILE A 10 7.60 -7.20 -3.45
N GLU A 11 7.65 -6.18 -4.30
CA GLU A 11 6.94 -6.19 -5.58
C GLU A 11 7.65 -7.07 -6.61
N CYS A 12 6.89 -7.77 -7.45
CA CYS A 12 7.45 -8.60 -8.52
C CYS A 12 8.09 -7.73 -9.61
N LYS A 13 9.38 -7.96 -9.90
CA LYS A 13 10.13 -7.25 -10.96
C LYS A 13 9.41 -7.28 -12.30
N ASN A 14 8.92 -8.45 -12.71
CA ASN A 14 8.23 -8.61 -14.00
C ASN A 14 6.92 -7.80 -14.06
N HIS A 15 6.20 -7.70 -12.95
CA HIS A 15 4.98 -6.92 -12.86
C HIS A 15 5.26 -5.41 -12.98
N LEU A 16 6.26 -4.92 -12.23
CA LEU A 16 6.70 -3.51 -12.28
C LEU A 16 7.12 -3.10 -13.70
N LEU A 17 7.98 -3.90 -14.35
CA LEU A 17 8.46 -3.61 -15.71
C LEU A 17 7.36 -3.70 -16.76
N ARG A 18 6.41 -4.65 -16.63
CA ARG A 18 5.25 -4.76 -17.51
C ARG A 18 4.32 -3.55 -17.36
N ASN A 19 4.07 -3.11 -16.13
CA ASN A 19 3.27 -1.91 -15.87
C ASN A 19 3.93 -0.66 -16.45
N TYR A 20 5.24 -0.50 -16.26
CA TYR A 20 6.03 0.57 -16.86
C TYR A 20 5.85 0.63 -18.38
N CYS A 21 6.07 -0.48 -19.08
CA CYS A 21 5.89 -0.56 -20.53
C CYS A 21 4.44 -0.24 -20.93
N THR A 22 3.46 -0.83 -20.24
CA THR A 22 2.03 -0.64 -20.55
C THR A 22 1.62 0.83 -20.42
N LYS A 23 2.14 1.54 -19.41
CA LYS A 23 1.86 2.96 -19.20
C LYS A 23 2.53 3.84 -20.25
N LEU A 24 3.77 3.55 -20.63
CA LEU A 24 4.43 4.24 -21.75
C LEU A 24 3.68 4.03 -23.07
N THR A 25 3.26 2.80 -23.36
CA THR A 25 2.42 2.51 -24.54
C THR A 25 1.06 3.19 -24.47
N ALA A 26 0.51 3.44 -23.29
CA ALA A 26 -0.73 4.20 -23.16
C ALA A 26 -0.54 5.68 -23.55
N LEU A 27 0.63 6.28 -23.28
CA LEU A 27 0.94 7.64 -23.73
C LEU A 27 0.97 7.75 -25.25
N THR A 28 1.47 6.72 -25.95
CA THR A 28 1.54 6.74 -27.43
C THR A 28 0.18 6.69 -28.11
N LYS A 29 -0.88 6.30 -27.39
CA LYS A 29 -2.26 6.32 -27.88
C LYS A 29 -2.92 7.69 -27.77
N GLN A 30 -2.37 8.62 -26.98
CA GLN A 30 -2.94 9.95 -26.82
C GLN A 30 -2.57 10.83 -28.01
N THR A 31 -3.57 11.36 -28.73
CA THR A 31 -3.37 12.15 -29.97
C THR A 31 -2.88 13.56 -29.71
N LYS A 32 -2.98 14.06 -28.48
CA LYS A 32 -2.48 15.38 -28.06
C LYS A 32 -0.95 15.53 -28.14
N TYR A 33 -0.21 14.42 -28.25
CA TYR A 33 1.25 14.42 -28.30
C TYR A 33 1.79 14.26 -29.73
N SER A 34 2.97 14.83 -29.98
CA SER A 34 3.66 14.78 -31.29
C SER A 34 3.78 13.35 -31.83
N ILE A 35 3.53 13.17 -33.13
CA ILE A 35 3.65 11.89 -33.83
C ILE A 35 5.09 11.34 -33.72
N VAL A 36 6.09 12.23 -33.77
CA VAL A 36 7.52 11.87 -33.75
C VAL A 36 7.86 11.13 -32.46
N ILE A 37 7.48 11.72 -31.32
CA ILE A 37 7.75 11.15 -30.00
C ILE A 37 6.96 9.85 -29.79
N ARG A 38 5.68 9.81 -30.20
CA ARG A 38 4.85 8.60 -30.07
C ARG A 38 5.41 7.42 -30.86
N LYS A 39 5.94 7.66 -32.07
CA LYS A 39 6.64 6.64 -32.87
C LYS A 39 7.94 6.21 -32.18
N CYS A 40 8.74 7.15 -31.68
CA CYS A 40 9.98 6.85 -30.95
C CYS A 40 9.73 5.93 -29.73
N ILE A 41 8.74 6.25 -28.90
CA ILE A 41 8.40 5.43 -27.72
C ILE A 41 7.92 4.04 -28.14
N THR A 42 7.05 3.95 -29.16
CA THR A 42 6.49 2.67 -29.61
C THR A 42 7.58 1.74 -30.15
N SER A 43 8.49 2.25 -30.98
CA SER A 43 9.58 1.47 -31.56
C SER A 43 10.62 1.04 -30.52
N ASN A 44 10.80 1.81 -29.44
CA ASN A 44 11.82 1.56 -28.42
C ASN A 44 11.27 0.99 -27.10
N ILE A 45 10.01 0.54 -27.03
CA ILE A 45 9.39 0.14 -25.75
C ILE A 45 10.15 -0.97 -25.00
N LEU A 46 10.61 -1.99 -25.74
CA LEU A 46 11.42 -3.08 -25.17
C LEU A 46 12.80 -2.60 -24.75
N ARG A 47 13.31 -1.57 -25.43
CA ARG A 47 14.60 -0.95 -25.16
C ARG A 47 14.57 -0.14 -23.86
N PHE A 48 13.51 0.64 -23.62
CA PHE A 48 13.26 1.29 -22.32
C PHE A 48 13.25 0.28 -21.16
N ARG A 49 12.63 -0.90 -21.37
CA ARG A 49 12.68 -1.98 -20.37
C ARG A 49 14.09 -2.55 -20.19
N SER A 50 14.80 -2.78 -21.29
CA SER A 50 16.13 -3.39 -21.28
C SER A 50 17.16 -2.57 -20.52
N ASP A 51 17.01 -1.24 -20.57
CA ASP A 51 17.87 -0.28 -19.89
C ASP A 51 17.79 -0.43 -18.37
N ILE A 52 16.55 -0.48 -17.86
CA ILE A 52 16.30 -0.67 -16.45
C ILE A 52 16.81 -2.04 -16.01
N THR A 53 16.57 -3.11 -16.78
CA THR A 53 17.08 -4.44 -16.42
C THR A 53 18.61 -4.49 -16.40
N LYS A 54 19.30 -3.81 -17.31
CA LYS A 54 20.76 -3.74 -17.31
C LYS A 54 21.30 -3.02 -16.08
N SER A 55 20.69 -1.91 -15.69
CA SER A 55 21.06 -1.18 -14.46
C SER A 55 20.82 -2.05 -13.22
N ILE A 56 19.68 -2.75 -13.14
CA ILE A 56 19.41 -3.72 -12.06
C ILE A 56 20.49 -4.81 -12.00
N ASP A 57 20.79 -5.45 -13.13
CA ASP A 57 21.77 -6.54 -13.19
C ASP A 57 23.18 -6.06 -12.81
N TYR A 58 23.53 -4.81 -13.10
CA TYR A 58 24.79 -4.20 -12.67
C TYR A 58 24.84 -4.02 -11.15
N HIS A 59 23.84 -3.34 -10.56
CA HIS A 59 23.82 -3.05 -9.13
C HIS A 59 23.69 -4.31 -8.26
N ILE A 60 23.04 -5.37 -8.75
CA ILE A 60 23.01 -6.67 -8.07
C ILE A 60 24.42 -7.28 -7.95
N LYS A 61 25.23 -7.16 -9.01
CA LYS A 61 26.58 -7.74 -9.06
C LYS A 61 27.62 -6.94 -8.29
N THR A 62 27.43 -5.64 -8.12
CA THR A 62 28.35 -4.80 -7.34
C THR A 62 28.31 -5.13 -5.85
N ASP A 63 29.46 -5.09 -5.17
CA ASP A 63 29.54 -5.30 -3.72
C ASP A 63 29.54 -3.96 -2.98
N VAL A 64 28.35 -3.38 -2.85
CA VAL A 64 28.09 -2.05 -2.25
C VAL A 64 26.94 -2.19 -1.25
N PRO A 65 26.90 -1.41 -0.14
CA PRO A 65 25.78 -1.42 0.78
C PRO A 65 24.42 -1.24 0.08
N ILE A 66 23.39 -1.94 0.55
CA ILE A 66 22.06 -1.98 -0.10
C ILE A 66 21.44 -0.60 -0.30
N HIS A 67 21.61 0.32 0.66
CA HIS A 67 21.07 1.69 0.57
C HIS A 67 21.68 2.45 -0.62
N ASN A 68 22.99 2.37 -0.80
CA ASN A 68 23.71 3.00 -1.90
C ASN A 68 23.30 2.39 -3.25
N LYS A 69 23.07 1.07 -3.31
CA LYS A 69 22.53 0.40 -4.51
C LYS A 69 21.16 0.96 -4.88
N ILE A 70 20.27 1.13 -3.91
CA ILE A 70 18.91 1.66 -4.12
C ILE A 70 18.98 3.09 -4.65
N GLU A 71 19.79 3.96 -4.05
CA GLU A 71 19.93 5.34 -4.51
C GLU A 71 20.53 5.44 -5.92
N ALA A 72 21.57 4.67 -6.21
CA ALA A 72 22.18 4.64 -7.54
C ALA A 72 21.19 4.14 -8.60
N LEU A 73 20.44 3.07 -8.29
CA LEU A 73 19.39 2.56 -9.17
C LEU A 73 18.26 3.59 -9.38
N ARG A 74 17.86 4.34 -8.35
CA ARG A 74 16.86 5.42 -8.50
C ARG A 74 17.33 6.49 -9.48
N ARG A 75 18.60 6.86 -9.44
CA ARG A 75 19.21 7.82 -10.38
C ARG A 75 19.21 7.27 -11.81
N ASP A 76 19.64 6.02 -11.99
CA ASP A 76 19.64 5.37 -13.31
C ASP A 76 18.24 5.25 -13.92
N ILE A 77 17.26 4.82 -13.13
CA ILE A 77 15.87 4.68 -13.59
C ILE A 77 15.33 6.05 -14.00
N SER A 78 15.58 7.10 -13.21
CA SER A 78 15.19 8.48 -13.53
C SER A 78 15.84 8.98 -14.82
N ASN A 79 17.10 8.63 -15.05
CA ASN A 79 17.85 9.04 -16.24
C ASN A 79 17.52 8.20 -17.49
N SER A 80 16.95 7.01 -17.32
CA SER A 80 16.70 6.06 -18.43
C SER A 80 15.87 6.65 -19.58
N ILE A 81 14.92 7.53 -19.27
CA ILE A 81 14.09 8.19 -20.29
C ILE A 81 14.86 9.24 -21.10
N TYR A 82 15.75 9.99 -20.45
CA TYR A 82 16.59 11.00 -21.11
C TYR A 82 17.59 10.32 -22.03
N HIS A 83 18.24 9.26 -21.54
CA HIS A 83 19.14 8.43 -22.34
C HIS A 83 18.48 7.96 -23.65
N ARG A 84 17.23 7.50 -23.58
CA ARG A 84 16.51 7.00 -24.76
C ARG A 84 15.94 8.05 -25.67
N LEU A 85 15.71 9.25 -25.17
CA LEU A 85 15.31 10.40 -25.98
C LEU A 85 16.51 11.16 -26.57
N GLY A 86 17.75 10.68 -26.34
CA GLY A 86 18.97 11.20 -26.95
C GLY A 86 19.76 12.19 -26.08
N GLN A 87 19.40 12.35 -24.80
CA GLN A 87 20.15 13.17 -23.85
C GLN A 87 21.03 12.29 -22.94
N HIS A 88 22.35 12.42 -23.09
CA HIS A 88 23.33 11.57 -22.40
C HIS A 88 24.10 12.27 -21.27
N SER A 89 23.70 13.49 -20.88
CA SER A 89 24.45 14.33 -19.92
C SER A 89 24.71 13.66 -18.56
N ASN A 90 23.77 12.84 -18.08
CA ASN A 90 23.82 12.22 -16.75
C ASN A 90 23.94 10.68 -16.82
N CYS A 91 24.39 10.13 -17.95
CA CYS A 91 24.52 8.68 -18.08
C CYS A 91 25.79 8.15 -17.38
N ALA A 92 25.63 7.06 -16.63
CA ALA A 92 26.77 6.36 -16.04
C ALA A 92 27.62 5.68 -17.13
N LYS A 93 28.96 5.64 -16.93
CA LYS A 93 29.92 5.09 -17.90
C LYS A 93 29.69 3.61 -18.23
N TYR A 94 29.21 2.80 -17.27
CA TYR A 94 28.90 1.38 -17.53
C TYR A 94 27.62 1.19 -18.36
N PHE A 95 26.79 2.22 -18.43
CA PHE A 95 25.46 2.16 -19.03
C PHE A 95 25.43 2.77 -20.44
N CYS A 96 26.22 3.82 -20.68
CA CYS A 96 26.25 4.55 -21.94
C CYS A 96 27.69 4.88 -22.35
N SER A 97 27.99 4.71 -23.63
CA SER A 97 29.26 5.09 -24.27
C SER A 97 29.25 6.50 -24.89
N GLY A 98 28.25 7.32 -24.57
CA GLY A 98 28.04 8.67 -25.12
C GLY A 98 27.07 8.74 -26.30
N SER A 99 26.89 9.96 -26.82
CA SER A 99 26.01 10.26 -27.96
C SER A 99 26.48 9.57 -29.23
N LYS A 100 25.55 8.97 -29.99
CA LYS A 100 25.88 8.37 -31.29
C LYS A 100 25.86 9.43 -32.39
N ASN A 101 26.72 9.28 -33.40
CA ASN A 101 26.73 10.17 -34.56
C ASN A 101 25.35 10.15 -35.25
N GLY A 102 24.70 11.32 -35.33
CA GLY A 102 23.38 11.51 -35.95
C GLY A 102 22.17 11.31 -35.02
N GLU A 103 22.36 11.14 -33.70
CA GLU A 103 21.26 11.00 -32.76
C GLU A 103 20.57 12.35 -32.48
N THR A 104 19.29 12.46 -32.84
CA THR A 104 18.48 13.66 -32.56
C THR A 104 18.01 13.66 -31.10
N ASN A 105 18.25 14.75 -30.39
CA ASN A 105 17.74 14.93 -29.04
C ASN A 105 16.25 15.33 -29.07
N LEU A 106 15.39 14.42 -28.64
CA LEU A 106 13.93 14.59 -28.60
C LEU A 106 13.43 15.14 -27.26
N VAL A 107 14.31 15.34 -26.27
CA VAL A 107 13.92 15.87 -24.94
C VAL A 107 13.29 17.27 -25.02
N PRO A 108 13.85 18.25 -25.75
CA PRO A 108 13.23 19.58 -25.85
C PRO A 108 11.83 19.53 -26.48
N GLU A 109 11.62 18.65 -27.46
CA GLU A 109 10.30 18.42 -28.06
C GLU A 109 9.32 17.78 -27.06
N ALA A 110 9.81 16.85 -26.23
CA ALA A 110 9.03 16.18 -25.20
C ALA A 110 8.63 17.12 -24.06
N GLU A 111 9.49 18.07 -23.69
CA GLU A 111 9.16 19.09 -22.70
C GLU A 111 8.14 20.09 -23.25
N ARG A 112 8.33 20.59 -24.47
CA ARG A 112 7.39 21.52 -25.13
C ARG A 112 5.98 20.92 -25.29
N THR A 113 5.90 19.62 -25.56
CA THR A 113 4.61 18.92 -25.73
C THR A 113 4.00 18.42 -24.42
N GLY A 114 4.70 18.56 -23.28
CA GLY A 114 4.25 18.13 -21.96
C GLY A 114 4.29 16.61 -21.71
N ILE A 115 4.59 15.78 -22.72
CA ILE A 115 4.68 14.32 -22.57
C ILE A 115 5.80 13.91 -21.60
N MET A 116 6.84 14.75 -21.48
CA MET A 116 7.94 14.49 -20.56
C MET A 116 7.50 14.46 -19.10
N ALA A 117 6.53 15.31 -18.70
CA ALA A 117 5.98 15.30 -17.35
C ALA A 117 5.27 13.97 -17.04
N ASP A 118 4.48 13.47 -18.00
CA ASP A 118 3.81 12.17 -17.88
C ASP A 118 4.80 11.00 -17.84
N MET A 119 5.87 11.06 -18.64
CA MET A 119 6.93 10.05 -18.63
C MET A 119 7.68 10.05 -17.29
N ARG A 120 8.05 11.23 -16.77
CA ARG A 120 8.65 11.38 -15.42
C ARG A 120 7.74 10.78 -14.35
N ASN A 121 6.43 11.00 -14.43
CA ASN A 121 5.46 10.42 -13.50
C ASN A 121 5.42 8.89 -13.56
N ILE A 122 5.53 8.29 -14.76
CA ILE A 122 5.57 6.83 -14.92
C ILE A 122 6.88 6.26 -14.35
N VAL A 123 8.00 6.91 -14.64
CA VAL A 123 9.33 6.52 -14.15
C VAL A 123 9.41 6.66 -12.64
N TYR A 124 8.89 7.74 -12.07
CA TYR A 124 8.87 7.97 -10.63
C TYR A 124 8.21 6.82 -9.86
N ARG A 125 7.09 6.28 -10.38
CA ARG A 125 6.45 5.08 -9.79
C ARG A 125 7.36 3.86 -9.78
N LEU A 126 8.25 3.73 -10.75
CA LEU A 126 9.24 2.67 -10.78
C LEU A 126 10.40 2.94 -9.82
N THR A 127 10.84 4.21 -9.69
CA THR A 127 11.91 4.61 -8.75
C THR A 127 11.53 4.41 -7.28
N ILE A 128 10.26 4.60 -6.92
CA ILE A 128 9.77 4.33 -5.55
C ILE A 128 10.02 2.86 -5.19
N ASN A 129 9.77 1.95 -6.14
CA ASN A 129 9.90 0.51 -5.97
C ASN A 129 11.32 -0.01 -6.31
N ALA A 130 12.34 0.85 -6.33
CA ALA A 130 13.72 0.47 -6.64
C ALA A 130 14.28 -0.55 -5.64
N ASP A 131 13.86 -0.50 -4.39
CA ASP A 131 14.21 -1.49 -3.37
C ASP A 131 13.73 -2.90 -3.75
N SER A 132 12.47 -3.03 -4.21
CA SER A 132 11.90 -4.28 -4.69
C SER A 132 12.58 -4.79 -5.97
N LEU A 133 13.06 -3.88 -6.83
CA LEU A 133 13.77 -4.25 -8.05
C LEU A 133 15.16 -4.87 -7.78
N ILE A 134 15.85 -4.43 -6.71
CA ILE A 134 17.16 -4.97 -6.32
C ILE A 134 17.03 -6.37 -5.71
N GLU A 135 15.97 -6.62 -4.95
CA GLU A 135 15.65 -7.97 -4.42
C GLU A 135 15.44 -9.00 -5.55
N ASN A 136 15.13 -8.53 -6.76
CA ASN A 136 15.09 -9.32 -7.99
C ASN A 136 14.14 -10.53 -7.96
N VAL A 137 13.07 -10.45 -7.16
CA VAL A 137 12.10 -11.54 -7.03
C VAL A 137 11.12 -11.57 -8.19
N ASP A 138 10.74 -12.78 -8.60
CA ASP A 138 9.64 -13.01 -9.53
C ASP A 138 8.52 -13.82 -8.84
N ASN A 139 7.28 -13.55 -9.26
CA ASN A 139 6.11 -14.27 -8.75
C ASN A 139 5.81 -15.55 -9.57
N ASN A 140 6.63 -15.86 -10.58
CA ASN A 140 6.40 -17.01 -11.46
C ASN A 140 6.29 -18.33 -10.67
N PRO A 141 7.17 -18.64 -9.69
CA PRO A 141 7.05 -19.87 -8.91
C PRO A 141 5.76 -19.92 -8.08
N CYS A 142 5.38 -18.79 -7.47
CA CYS A 142 4.17 -18.67 -6.66
C CYS A 142 2.91 -18.81 -7.52
N GLU A 143 2.85 -18.17 -8.69
CA GLU A 143 1.75 -18.32 -9.63
C GLU A 143 1.66 -19.75 -10.17
N GLN A 144 2.80 -20.36 -10.55
CA GLN A 144 2.84 -21.75 -10.98
C GLN A 144 2.37 -22.71 -9.89
N PHE A 145 2.78 -22.49 -8.65
CA PHE A 145 2.34 -23.30 -7.52
C PHE A 145 0.85 -23.11 -7.21
N ASN A 146 0.36 -21.87 -7.20
CA ASN A 146 -1.06 -21.56 -7.02
C ASN A 146 -1.94 -22.16 -8.12
N LEU A 147 -1.45 -22.23 -9.37
CA LEU A 147 -2.14 -22.94 -10.45
C LEU A 147 -2.28 -24.45 -10.15
N ILE A 148 -1.27 -25.07 -9.53
CA ILE A 148 -1.32 -26.47 -9.13
C ILE A 148 -2.26 -26.66 -7.94
N ILE A 149 -2.18 -25.80 -6.92
CA ILE A 149 -3.12 -25.80 -5.79
C ILE A 149 -4.56 -25.71 -6.30
N ASN A 150 -4.85 -24.74 -7.19
CA ASN A 150 -6.17 -24.58 -7.80
C ASN A 150 -6.62 -25.85 -8.54
N LYS A 151 -5.71 -26.55 -9.22
CA LYS A 151 -6.02 -27.81 -9.89
C LYS A 151 -6.41 -28.91 -8.89
N HIS A 152 -5.73 -28.99 -7.74
CA HIS A 152 -6.04 -29.98 -6.70
C HIS A 152 -7.33 -29.64 -5.93
N ILE A 153 -7.63 -28.35 -5.75
CA ILE A 153 -8.87 -27.86 -5.12
C ILE A 153 -10.11 -28.01 -6.01
N GLY A 154 -9.92 -28.16 -7.34
CA GLY A 154 -11.03 -28.24 -8.31
C GLY A 154 -11.37 -26.91 -8.99
N ALA A 155 -10.54 -25.87 -8.78
CA ALA A 155 -10.71 -24.52 -9.31
C ALA A 155 -12.12 -23.96 -9.05
N LYS A 156 -12.81 -23.43 -10.06
CA LYS A 156 -14.17 -22.86 -9.94
C LYS A 156 -15.27 -23.89 -9.61
N ARG A 157 -14.96 -25.18 -9.51
CA ARG A 157 -15.90 -26.23 -9.11
C ARG A 157 -15.45 -26.78 -7.77
N ILE A 158 -16.21 -26.44 -6.72
CA ILE A 158 -15.99 -26.97 -5.38
C ILE A 158 -16.34 -28.45 -5.41
N ASN A 159 -15.41 -29.31 -5.00
CA ASN A 159 -15.67 -30.72 -4.84
C ASN A 159 -16.39 -30.94 -3.50
N PHE A 160 -17.72 -31.04 -3.53
CA PHE A 160 -18.59 -31.12 -2.36
C PHE A 160 -18.53 -32.46 -1.61
N THR A 161 -17.88 -33.49 -2.18
CA THR A 161 -17.93 -34.85 -1.65
C THR A 161 -16.80 -35.21 -0.67
N GLN A 162 -15.97 -34.25 -0.26
CA GLN A 162 -14.79 -34.57 0.57
C GLN A 162 -14.57 -33.54 1.68
N GLY A 163 -15.03 -33.89 2.89
CA GLY A 163 -14.64 -33.24 4.15
C GLY A 163 -13.14 -33.37 4.42
N HIS A 164 -12.59 -32.44 5.21
CA HIS A 164 -11.22 -32.41 5.75
C HIS A 164 -10.03 -32.23 4.77
N ASN A 165 -10.25 -31.68 3.58
CA ASN A 165 -9.33 -31.95 2.47
C ASN A 165 -8.59 -30.71 1.88
N TYR A 166 -8.71 -29.48 2.41
CA TYR A 166 -7.94 -28.33 1.86
C TYR A 166 -6.44 -28.48 2.12
N GLN A 167 -6.05 -28.72 3.38
CA GLN A 167 -4.66 -28.90 3.77
C GLN A 167 -4.02 -30.06 3.00
N THR A 168 -4.69 -31.22 2.95
CA THR A 168 -4.23 -32.39 2.17
C THR A 168 -4.14 -32.12 0.67
N ARG A 169 -5.02 -31.29 0.10
CA ARG A 169 -4.95 -30.85 -1.31
C ARG A 169 -3.79 -29.90 -1.56
N VAL A 170 -3.48 -29.01 -0.61
CA VAL A 170 -2.30 -28.15 -0.65
C VAL A 170 -1.03 -29.00 -0.51
N GLU A 171 -0.98 -29.95 0.41
CA GLU A 171 0.13 -30.90 0.57
C GLU A 171 0.35 -31.75 -0.69
N ALA A 172 -0.73 -32.26 -1.30
CA ALA A 172 -0.66 -32.96 -2.58
C ALA A 172 -0.13 -32.06 -3.70
N ALA A 173 -0.52 -30.77 -3.71
CA ALA A 173 0.02 -29.78 -4.63
C ALA A 173 1.51 -29.51 -4.39
N VAL A 174 1.96 -29.45 -3.13
CA VAL A 174 3.39 -29.32 -2.76
C VAL A 174 4.19 -30.49 -3.32
N VAL A 175 3.73 -31.72 -3.10
CA VAL A 175 4.39 -32.91 -3.62
C VAL A 175 4.39 -32.90 -5.15
N ALA A 176 3.30 -32.50 -5.80
CA ALA A 176 3.21 -32.39 -7.25
C ALA A 176 4.16 -31.34 -7.84
N TYR A 177 4.27 -30.17 -7.22
CA TYR A 177 5.15 -29.09 -7.67
C TYR A 177 6.62 -29.47 -7.55
N ASN A 178 7.04 -30.00 -6.40
CA ASN A 178 8.44 -30.31 -6.13
C ASN A 178 8.94 -31.56 -6.86
N SER A 179 8.12 -32.60 -6.97
CA SER A 179 8.57 -33.89 -7.50
C SER A 179 8.43 -34.03 -9.02
N LYS A 180 7.55 -33.24 -9.66
CA LYS A 180 7.08 -33.38 -11.07
C LYS A 180 6.46 -34.76 -11.41
N ASN A 181 6.64 -35.77 -10.56
CA ASN A 181 6.25 -37.18 -10.66
C ASN A 181 5.66 -37.69 -9.33
N TYR A 182 4.67 -36.97 -8.79
CA TYR A 182 4.14 -37.18 -7.44
C TYR A 182 3.66 -38.60 -7.17
N ILE A 183 3.02 -39.27 -8.16
CA ILE A 183 2.53 -40.64 -7.98
C ILE A 183 3.68 -41.60 -7.69
N ARG A 184 4.81 -41.44 -8.40
CA ARG A 184 6.01 -42.24 -8.17
C ARG A 184 6.66 -41.91 -6.83
N ALA A 185 6.74 -40.62 -6.49
CA ALA A 185 7.36 -40.15 -5.24
C ALA A 185 6.60 -40.65 -4.01
N VAL A 186 5.26 -40.52 -4.02
CA VAL A 186 4.38 -41.01 -2.96
C VAL A 186 4.47 -42.53 -2.84
N HIS A 187 4.38 -43.27 -3.95
CA HIS A 187 4.51 -44.74 -3.93
C HIS A 187 5.86 -45.20 -3.38
N LYS A 188 6.97 -44.60 -3.82
CA LYS A 188 8.31 -44.96 -3.35
C LYS A 188 8.49 -44.67 -1.85
N LYS A 189 7.84 -43.62 -1.34
CA LYS A 189 7.89 -43.27 0.09
C LYS A 189 7.06 -44.23 0.95
N ILE A 190 5.85 -44.60 0.49
CA ILE A 190 4.96 -45.51 1.22
C ILE A 190 5.47 -46.96 1.18
N MET A 191 5.84 -47.44 -0.01
CA MET A 191 6.12 -48.87 -0.24
C MET A 191 7.61 -49.21 -0.21
N THR A 192 8.49 -48.21 0.02
CA THR A 192 9.98 -48.27 -0.08
C THR A 192 10.55 -48.83 -1.40
N LYS A 193 9.69 -49.21 -2.34
CA LYS A 193 9.98 -49.80 -3.65
C LYS A 193 9.37 -48.96 -4.78
N SER A 194 9.96 -49.08 -5.96
CA SER A 194 9.45 -48.40 -7.16
C SER A 194 8.09 -48.99 -7.61
N PRO A 195 7.22 -48.20 -8.27
CA PRO A 195 5.96 -48.72 -8.81
C PRO A 195 6.19 -49.94 -9.72
N GLY A 196 5.32 -50.95 -9.61
CA GLY A 196 5.33 -52.13 -10.46
C GLY A 196 5.01 -51.84 -11.92
N LYS A 197 4.97 -52.89 -12.76
CA LYS A 197 4.74 -52.82 -14.22
C LYS A 197 3.49 -52.00 -14.59
N PHE A 198 2.39 -52.21 -13.87
CA PHE A 198 1.13 -51.49 -14.11
C PHE A 198 1.21 -50.01 -13.69
N GLY A 199 1.81 -49.70 -12.54
CA GLY A 199 2.01 -48.32 -12.08
C GLY A 199 2.88 -47.52 -13.05
N LYS A 200 3.96 -48.12 -13.58
CA LYS A 200 4.79 -47.50 -14.62
C LYS A 200 4.00 -47.25 -15.91
N ARG A 201 3.19 -48.22 -16.37
CA ARG A 201 2.32 -48.06 -17.55
C ARG A 201 1.31 -46.92 -17.38
N TYR A 202 0.71 -46.80 -16.20
CA TYR A 202 -0.24 -45.72 -15.89
C TYR A 202 0.42 -44.34 -15.93
N ILE A 203 1.59 -44.18 -15.29
CA ILE A 203 2.36 -42.93 -15.28
C ILE A 203 2.73 -42.52 -16.71
N ASN A 204 3.26 -43.45 -17.52
CA ASN A 204 3.63 -43.19 -18.90
C ASN A 204 2.42 -42.75 -19.75
N ASN A 205 1.25 -43.35 -19.53
CA ASN A 205 0.04 -42.95 -20.25
C ASN A 205 -0.42 -41.52 -19.84
N ILE A 206 -0.35 -41.17 -18.55
CA ILE A 206 -0.66 -39.80 -18.09
C ILE A 206 0.30 -38.79 -18.72
N GLU A 207 1.60 -39.07 -18.72
CA GLU A 207 2.60 -38.19 -19.34
C GLU A 207 2.31 -38.00 -20.83
N ARG A 208 2.02 -39.09 -21.54
CA ARG A 208 1.61 -39.05 -22.96
C ARG A 208 0.38 -38.17 -23.18
N ILE A 209 -0.65 -38.29 -22.34
CA ILE A 209 -1.88 -37.47 -22.43
C ILE A 209 -1.56 -36.00 -22.15
N ARG A 210 -0.76 -35.69 -21.12
CA ARG A 210 -0.34 -34.32 -20.80
C ARG A 210 0.43 -33.69 -21.96
N ASN A 211 1.40 -34.40 -22.52
CA ASN A 211 2.19 -33.92 -23.65
C ASN A 211 1.30 -33.64 -24.87
N LYS A 212 0.43 -34.57 -25.25
CA LYS A 212 -0.55 -34.37 -26.34
C LYS A 212 -1.47 -33.17 -26.09
N THR A 213 -1.90 -32.96 -24.85
CA THR A 213 -2.78 -31.82 -24.48
C THR A 213 -2.04 -30.48 -24.57
N ILE A 214 -0.78 -30.43 -24.13
CA ILE A 214 0.07 -29.23 -24.23
C ILE A 214 0.33 -28.91 -25.70
N THR A 215 0.70 -29.90 -26.51
CA THR A 215 0.92 -29.72 -27.95
C THR A 215 -0.34 -29.22 -28.65
N ARG A 216 -1.53 -29.75 -28.30
CA ARG A 216 -2.81 -29.26 -28.81
C ARG A 216 -3.12 -27.83 -28.36
N ARG A 217 -2.88 -27.47 -27.10
CA ARG A 217 -3.09 -26.08 -26.59
C ARG A 217 -2.14 -25.06 -27.21
N ARG A 218 -0.98 -25.49 -27.71
CA ARG A 218 -0.02 -24.65 -28.43
C ARG A 218 -0.34 -24.52 -29.92
N LYS A 219 -1.32 -25.26 -30.45
CA LYS A 219 -1.80 -25.04 -31.82
C LYS A 219 -2.57 -23.72 -31.87
N LEU A 220 -2.14 -22.84 -32.77
CA LEU A 220 -2.76 -21.54 -33.03
C LEU A 220 -4.14 -21.64 -33.69
N PHE A 221 -4.43 -22.79 -34.33
CA PHE A 221 -5.69 -23.07 -35.02
C PHE A 221 -6.21 -24.45 -34.58
N ASP A 222 -7.46 -24.52 -34.12
CA ASP A 222 -8.13 -25.74 -33.68
C ASP A 222 -9.38 -25.93 -34.54
N GLU A 223 -9.44 -27.02 -35.31
CA GLU A 223 -10.65 -27.44 -36.04
C GLU A 223 -11.60 -28.09 -35.02
N GLY A 224 -12.53 -27.26 -34.55
CA GLY A 224 -13.15 -27.41 -33.26
C GLY A 224 -14.08 -28.61 -33.11
N HIS A 225 -14.18 -29.10 -31.88
CA HIS A 225 -15.41 -29.64 -31.29
C HIS A 225 -15.58 -29.03 -29.89
N LYS A 226 -16.56 -28.14 -29.73
CA LYS A 226 -16.91 -27.55 -28.43
C LYS A 226 -17.66 -28.59 -27.59
N ARG A 227 -17.07 -29.05 -26.49
CA ARG A 227 -17.77 -29.87 -25.49
C ARG A 227 -18.88 -29.05 -24.82
N THR A 228 -20.13 -29.47 -24.99
CA THR A 228 -21.27 -28.98 -24.19
C THR A 228 -21.16 -29.56 -22.78
N LYS A 229 -21.13 -28.69 -21.77
CA LYS A 229 -21.17 -29.12 -20.35
C LYS A 229 -22.64 -29.15 -19.90
N PRO A 230 -23.11 -30.23 -19.24
CA PRO A 230 -24.42 -30.23 -18.64
C PRO A 230 -24.47 -29.18 -17.51
N LYS A 231 -25.55 -28.40 -17.48
CA LYS A 231 -25.83 -27.39 -16.46
C LYS A 231 -26.58 -28.06 -15.31
N SER A 232 -25.93 -28.23 -14.15
CA SER A 232 -26.65 -28.50 -12.90
C SER A 232 -26.90 -27.17 -12.18
N LYS A 233 -28.10 -27.01 -11.62
CA LYS A 233 -28.43 -25.88 -10.73
C LYS A 233 -27.95 -26.21 -9.31
N PHE A 234 -27.38 -25.22 -8.62
CA PHE A 234 -26.97 -25.33 -7.22
C PHE A 234 -27.75 -24.31 -6.38
N SER A 235 -28.24 -24.75 -5.22
CA SER A 235 -28.71 -23.90 -4.13
C SER A 235 -27.54 -23.17 -3.47
N GLY A 236 -27.81 -22.01 -2.89
CA GLY A 236 -26.80 -21.12 -2.30
C GLY A 236 -26.03 -21.72 -1.10
N PRO A 237 -24.96 -21.05 -0.66
CA PRO A 237 -24.12 -21.51 0.44
C PRO A 237 -24.83 -21.41 1.80
N ASP A 238 -24.55 -22.38 2.67
CA ASP A 238 -24.99 -22.47 4.06
C ASP A 238 -24.20 -21.50 4.96
N VAL A 239 -24.87 -20.97 5.99
CA VAL A 239 -24.36 -19.92 6.90
C VAL A 239 -23.31 -20.47 7.86
N ASP A 240 -23.26 -21.79 8.07
CA ASP A 240 -22.49 -22.44 9.12
C ASP A 240 -21.20 -23.14 8.63
N TYR A 241 -20.45 -22.49 7.72
CA TYR A 241 -19.11 -22.96 7.36
C TYR A 241 -18.10 -22.73 8.52
N GLY A 242 -18.04 -23.69 9.45
CA GLY A 242 -17.00 -23.85 10.48
C GLY A 242 -17.24 -23.08 11.78
N LEU A 243 -17.66 -23.77 12.85
CA LEU A 243 -17.58 -23.24 14.21
C LEU A 243 -16.10 -23.20 14.62
N ALA A 244 -15.54 -22.01 14.82
CA ALA A 244 -14.18 -21.85 15.34
C ALA A 244 -14.12 -22.27 16.82
N GLU A 245 -13.12 -23.07 17.20
CA GLU A 245 -12.89 -23.54 18.59
C GLU A 245 -12.91 -22.35 19.59
N PRO A 246 -13.50 -22.51 20.78
CA PRO A 246 -13.61 -21.44 21.77
C PRO A 246 -12.23 -20.91 22.21
N LEU A 247 -12.18 -19.61 22.55
CA LEU A 247 -10.96 -18.87 22.84
C LEU A 247 -10.57 -18.99 24.32
N ASP A 248 -10.10 -20.17 24.71
CA ASP A 248 -9.92 -20.52 26.13
C ASP A 248 -8.59 -19.99 26.73
N ASN A 249 -7.63 -19.58 25.89
CA ASN A 249 -6.31 -19.10 26.31
C ASN A 249 -6.23 -17.55 26.40
N CYS A 250 -7.14 -16.91 27.13
CA CYS A 250 -7.07 -15.46 27.38
C CYS A 250 -6.20 -15.15 28.61
N MET A 251 -5.37 -14.11 28.53
CA MET A 251 -4.53 -13.68 29.65
C MET A 251 -5.37 -13.18 30.83
N PRO A 252 -5.00 -13.47 32.09
CA PRO A 252 -5.64 -12.91 33.27
C PRO A 252 -5.64 -11.36 33.26
N ILE A 253 -6.68 -10.75 33.81
CA ILE A 253 -6.89 -9.29 33.79
C ILE A 253 -5.74 -8.54 34.48
N GLU A 254 -5.26 -9.05 35.62
CA GLU A 254 -4.16 -8.45 36.39
C GLU A 254 -2.86 -8.42 35.58
N GLU A 255 -2.52 -9.52 34.90
CA GLU A 255 -1.32 -9.58 34.06
C GLU A 255 -1.44 -8.66 32.84
N LEU A 256 -2.64 -8.57 32.25
CA LEU A 256 -2.91 -7.66 31.16
C LEU A 256 -2.66 -6.21 31.58
N GLU A 257 -3.18 -5.78 32.73
CA GLU A 257 -3.03 -4.41 33.22
C GLU A 257 -1.58 -4.06 33.53
N ARG A 258 -0.83 -4.99 34.15
CA ARG A 258 0.62 -4.83 34.35
C ARG A 258 1.37 -4.63 33.03
N LYS A 259 1.03 -5.40 32.00
CA LYS A 259 1.67 -5.26 30.67
C LYS A 259 1.26 -3.96 29.97
N LYS A 260 0.04 -3.46 30.14
CA LYS A 260 -0.37 -2.14 29.63
C LYS A 260 0.50 -1.03 30.21
N GLN A 261 0.69 -1.02 31.53
CA GLN A 261 1.54 -0.03 32.22
C GLN A 261 2.99 -0.10 31.73
N LEU A 262 3.56 -1.31 31.62
CA LEU A 262 4.91 -1.50 31.07
C LEU A 262 5.04 -0.97 29.64
N PHE A 263 4.01 -1.16 28.81
CA PHE A 263 4.01 -0.68 27.44
C PHE A 263 3.97 0.85 27.38
N ILE A 264 3.15 1.51 28.20
CA ILE A 264 3.09 2.97 28.29
C ILE A 264 4.43 3.54 28.77
N ASN A 265 5.03 2.95 29.82
CA ASN A 265 6.35 3.36 30.32
C ASN A 265 7.42 3.25 29.23
N LYS A 266 7.35 2.19 28.42
CA LYS A 266 8.25 2.03 27.27
C LYS A 266 8.06 3.14 26.22
N LEU A 267 6.84 3.62 26.00
CA LEU A 267 6.58 4.73 25.07
C LEU A 267 7.07 6.07 25.61
N ILE A 268 7.03 6.29 26.93
CA ILE A 268 7.55 7.51 27.58
C ILE A 268 9.07 7.63 27.37
N ASN A 269 9.80 6.51 27.50
CA ASN A 269 11.26 6.48 27.43
C ASN A 269 11.84 6.55 26.01
N VAL A 270 11.02 6.77 24.98
CA VAL A 270 11.50 6.86 23.58
C VAL A 270 12.05 8.26 23.32
N ASP A 271 13.27 8.32 22.78
CA ASP A 271 13.85 9.54 22.25
C ASP A 271 13.05 10.06 21.03
N ARG A 272 12.41 11.22 21.22
CA ARG A 272 11.47 11.83 20.28
C ARG A 272 12.17 12.46 19.08
N GLU A 273 13.32 13.09 19.32
CA GLU A 273 14.10 13.71 18.26
C GLU A 273 14.71 12.64 17.36
N GLN A 274 15.23 11.57 17.95
CA GLN A 274 15.76 10.46 17.18
C GLN A 274 14.65 9.74 16.40
N LEU A 275 13.45 9.62 16.97
CA LEU A 275 12.27 9.05 16.30
C LEU A 275 11.86 9.89 15.08
N GLU A 276 11.76 11.21 15.25
CA GLU A 276 11.45 12.14 14.17
C GLU A 276 12.48 12.01 13.05
N ASN A 277 13.77 12.15 13.38
CA ASN A 277 14.89 12.08 12.45
C ASN A 277 14.89 10.78 11.64
N LYS A 278 14.74 9.63 12.31
CA LYS A 278 14.71 8.32 11.64
C LYS A 278 13.53 8.19 10.70
N THR A 279 12.39 8.81 11.02
CA THR A 279 11.13 8.60 10.30
C THR A 279 10.78 9.70 9.31
N ARG A 280 11.72 10.61 8.98
CA ARG A 280 11.54 11.73 8.04
C ARG A 280 11.07 11.33 6.65
N GLU A 281 11.45 10.15 6.18
CA GLU A 281 11.00 9.65 4.88
C GLU A 281 9.56 9.09 4.90
N GLN A 282 8.87 9.17 6.05
CA GLN A 282 7.48 8.80 6.28
C GLN A 282 7.10 7.47 5.63
N SER A 283 6.31 7.51 4.55
CA SER A 283 5.79 6.33 3.84
C SER A 283 6.85 5.47 3.16
N LEU A 284 8.05 5.99 2.94
CA LEU A 284 9.17 5.22 2.40
C LEU A 284 9.93 4.45 3.49
N ASN A 285 9.81 4.86 4.76
CA ASN A 285 10.46 4.18 5.88
C ASN A 285 9.51 3.16 6.55
N PRO A 286 9.81 1.84 6.52
CA PRO A 286 9.00 0.84 7.21
C PRO A 286 8.88 1.08 8.74
N ASP A 287 9.90 1.65 9.38
CA ASP A 287 9.86 1.91 10.82
C ASP A 287 8.85 3.00 11.19
N TRP A 288 8.55 3.94 10.28
CA TRP A 288 7.45 4.91 10.47
C TRP A 288 6.11 4.19 10.64
N PHE A 289 5.82 3.14 9.85
CA PHE A 289 4.61 2.35 10.02
C PHE A 289 4.59 1.57 11.34
N VAL A 290 5.73 1.05 11.78
CA VAL A 290 5.84 0.31 13.05
C VAL A 290 5.52 1.23 14.23
N GLU A 291 6.09 2.44 14.24
CA GLU A 291 5.88 3.41 15.30
C GLU A 291 4.44 3.95 15.31
N ARG A 292 3.82 4.08 14.13
CA ARG A 292 2.40 4.42 13.97
C ARG A 292 1.43 3.32 14.40
N LYS A 293 1.83 2.04 14.39
CA LYS A 293 0.98 0.95 14.90
C LYS A 293 0.92 0.92 16.43
N LYS A 294 1.94 1.45 17.10
CA LYS A 294 2.00 1.53 18.57
C LYS A 294 1.18 2.70 19.14
N ARG A 295 0.85 3.68 18.30
CA ARG A 295 0.29 4.99 18.69
C ARG A 295 -0.98 5.33 17.92
N LEU A 296 -1.82 6.17 18.50
CA LEU A 296 -2.97 6.74 17.83
C LEU A 296 -2.53 7.95 16.99
N THR A 297 -2.78 7.89 15.69
CA THR A 297 -2.32 8.90 14.74
C THR A 297 -3.39 9.94 14.41
N ALA A 298 -3.00 11.21 14.26
CA ALA A 298 -3.90 12.34 14.05
C ALA A 298 -4.92 12.14 12.91
N SER A 299 -4.52 11.47 11.82
CA SER A 299 -5.41 11.16 10.68
C SER A 299 -6.64 10.33 11.05
N HIS A 300 -6.62 9.62 12.18
CA HIS A 300 -7.73 8.80 12.68
C HIS A 300 -8.53 9.47 13.80
N PHE A 301 -8.12 10.65 14.29
CA PHE A 301 -8.75 11.29 15.45
C PHE A 301 -10.21 11.66 15.17
N GLY A 302 -10.51 12.22 14.00
CA GLY A 302 -11.89 12.56 13.64
C GLY A 302 -12.81 11.34 13.59
N ASP A 303 -12.31 10.23 13.05
CA ASP A 303 -13.03 8.96 12.99
C ASP A 303 -13.33 8.38 14.38
N ILE A 304 -12.44 8.59 15.35
CA ILE A 304 -12.56 8.09 16.72
C ILE A 304 -13.48 8.99 17.54
N CYS A 305 -13.32 10.31 17.46
CA CYS A 305 -14.11 11.27 18.22
C CYS A 305 -15.60 11.25 17.84
N LYS A 306 -15.93 10.75 16.64
CA LYS A 306 -17.30 10.62 16.12
C LYS A 306 -17.92 9.24 16.35
N ILE A 307 -17.21 8.30 16.97
CA ILE A 307 -17.78 7.00 17.33
C ILE A 307 -18.94 7.22 18.31
N ARG A 308 -20.11 6.63 18.01
CA ARG A 308 -21.24 6.63 18.94
C ARG A 308 -20.91 5.69 20.10
N SER A 309 -21.35 6.02 21.31
CA SER A 309 -21.09 5.24 22.54
C SER A 309 -21.48 3.76 22.46
N ASN A 310 -22.46 3.41 21.61
CA ASN A 310 -22.93 2.04 21.40
C ASN A 310 -22.26 1.30 20.23
N THR A 311 -21.41 1.97 19.46
CA THR A 311 -20.78 1.38 18.27
C THR A 311 -19.55 0.59 18.67
N SER A 312 -19.43 -0.64 18.15
CA SER A 312 -18.31 -1.51 18.48
C SER A 312 -16.96 -0.97 18.02
N CYS A 313 -15.97 -0.98 18.91
CA CYS A 313 -14.60 -0.55 18.60
C CYS A 313 -13.80 -1.59 17.78
N ARG A 314 -14.24 -2.86 17.76
CA ARG A 314 -13.51 -3.99 17.15
C ARG A 314 -13.08 -3.75 15.71
N LYS A 315 -14.01 -3.28 14.86
CA LYS A 315 -13.70 -2.98 13.44
C LYS A 315 -12.66 -1.86 13.29
N LYS A 316 -12.69 -0.85 14.16
CA LYS A 316 -11.73 0.26 14.11
C LYS A 316 -10.35 -0.19 14.59
N VAL A 317 -10.28 -0.94 15.69
CA VAL A 317 -9.03 -1.57 16.18
C VAL A 317 -8.43 -2.49 15.11
N HIS A 318 -9.26 -3.32 14.47
CA HIS A 318 -8.82 -4.18 13.37
C HIS A 318 -8.22 -3.38 12.21
N ASN A 319 -8.92 -2.32 11.78
CA ASN A 319 -8.46 -1.46 10.70
C ASN A 319 -7.14 -0.75 11.02
N LEU A 320 -6.91 -0.38 12.28
CA LEU A 320 -5.68 0.30 12.71
C LEU A 320 -4.48 -0.66 12.79
N LEU A 321 -4.68 -1.88 13.28
CA LEU A 321 -3.58 -2.82 13.55
C LEU A 321 -3.28 -3.80 12.41
N TYR A 322 -4.33 -4.32 11.76
CA TYR A 322 -4.23 -5.50 10.90
C TYR A 322 -4.55 -5.24 9.42
N LYS A 323 -5.31 -4.18 9.10
CA LYS A 323 -5.65 -3.89 7.71
C LYS A 323 -4.45 -3.33 6.95
N PHE A 324 -4.13 -3.95 5.83
CA PHE A 324 -3.11 -3.45 4.90
C PHE A 324 -3.59 -2.18 4.20
N GLY A 325 -2.68 -1.23 4.01
CA GLY A 325 -2.96 0.01 3.29
C GLY A 325 -3.43 -0.30 1.86
N THR A 326 -4.60 0.20 1.49
CA THR A 326 -5.13 0.11 0.13
C THR A 326 -4.80 1.39 -0.62
N THR A 327 -4.04 1.31 -1.70
CA THR A 327 -3.71 2.48 -2.52
C THR A 327 -4.85 2.76 -3.49
N SER A 328 -5.51 3.92 -3.35
CA SER A 328 -6.52 4.38 -4.30
C SER A 328 -5.92 5.25 -5.41
N LYS A 329 -6.69 5.56 -6.45
CA LYS A 329 -6.23 6.48 -7.52
C LYS A 329 -6.02 7.89 -6.97
N GLU A 330 -6.91 8.30 -6.08
CA GLU A 330 -6.93 9.59 -5.41
C GLU A 330 -5.72 9.75 -4.48
N MET A 331 -5.37 8.71 -3.72
CA MET A 331 -4.17 8.69 -2.88
C MET A 331 -2.89 8.82 -3.72
N ASN A 332 -2.80 8.07 -4.82
CA ASN A 332 -1.66 8.18 -5.74
C ASN A 332 -1.54 9.57 -6.35
N TYR A 333 -2.66 10.18 -6.74
CA TYR A 333 -2.65 11.55 -7.24
C TYR A 333 -2.17 12.53 -6.17
N GLY A 334 -2.66 12.41 -4.94
CA GLY A 334 -2.21 13.21 -3.81
C GLY A 334 -0.70 13.16 -3.61
N ILE A 335 -0.13 11.96 -3.49
CA ILE A 335 1.31 11.73 -3.31
C ILE A 335 2.12 12.35 -4.46
N GLN A 336 1.62 12.29 -5.69
CA GLN A 336 2.30 12.84 -6.86
C GLN A 336 2.29 14.38 -6.88
N MET A 337 1.21 15.00 -6.44
CA MET A 337 1.02 16.44 -6.50
C MET A 337 1.55 17.19 -5.27
N GLU A 338 1.73 16.50 -4.14
CA GLU A 338 2.15 17.10 -2.88
C GLU A 338 3.47 17.90 -2.97
N PRO A 339 4.55 17.43 -3.64
CA PRO A 339 5.78 18.21 -3.78
C PRO A 339 5.59 19.52 -4.57
N LEU A 340 4.73 19.49 -5.60
CA LEU A 340 4.41 20.67 -6.39
C LEU A 340 3.60 21.66 -5.56
N ALA A 341 2.56 21.17 -4.88
CA ALA A 341 1.72 21.98 -3.98
C ALA A 341 2.54 22.68 -2.91
N ARG A 342 3.53 21.98 -2.33
CA ARG A 342 4.45 22.53 -1.34
C ARG A 342 5.29 23.67 -1.91
N SER A 343 5.89 23.48 -3.09
CA SER A 343 6.71 24.51 -3.74
C SER A 343 5.89 25.76 -4.10
N VAL A 344 4.65 25.58 -4.54
CA VAL A 344 3.71 26.69 -4.80
C VAL A 344 3.40 27.43 -3.51
N PHE A 345 3.11 26.71 -2.42
CA PHE A 345 2.86 27.30 -1.10
C PHE A 345 4.06 28.10 -0.57
N GLU A 346 5.27 27.54 -0.64
CA GLU A 346 6.51 28.21 -0.22
C GLU A 346 6.71 29.54 -0.96
N THR A 347 6.40 29.56 -2.27
CA THR A 347 6.52 30.76 -3.10
C THR A 347 5.46 31.82 -2.75
N LEU A 348 4.22 31.40 -2.51
CA LEU A 348 3.10 32.30 -2.21
C LEU A 348 3.26 32.97 -0.84
N ILE A 349 3.66 32.22 0.17
CA ILE A 349 3.77 32.70 1.56
C ILE A 349 5.19 33.17 1.90
N ARG A 350 6.17 32.91 1.02
CA ARG A 350 7.60 33.25 1.20
C ARG A 350 8.20 32.65 2.47
N VAL A 351 7.91 31.38 2.70
CA VAL A 351 8.37 30.59 3.85
C VAL A 351 9.08 29.33 3.38
N SER A 352 9.95 28.78 4.21
CA SER A 352 10.62 27.50 3.95
C SER A 352 9.93 26.38 4.73
N VAL A 353 9.44 25.36 4.02
CA VAL A 353 8.80 24.19 4.62
C VAL A 353 9.81 23.07 4.75
N LYS A 354 10.05 22.63 5.99
CA LYS A 354 10.91 21.46 6.26
C LYS A 354 10.05 20.19 6.32
N LEU A 355 10.52 19.14 5.64
CA LEU A 355 9.96 17.80 5.78
C LEU A 355 10.23 17.26 7.18
N CYS A 356 9.28 16.51 7.72
CA CYS A 356 9.35 15.97 9.07
C CYS A 356 8.85 14.54 9.15
N GLY A 357 9.30 13.81 10.18
CA GLY A 357 8.90 12.45 10.47
C GLY A 357 7.64 12.34 11.33
N LEU A 358 7.65 11.37 12.24
CA LEU A 358 6.60 11.15 13.23
C LEU A 358 6.91 11.92 14.51
N PHE A 359 6.04 12.85 14.88
CA PHE A 359 6.03 13.50 16.19
C PHE A 359 5.17 12.70 17.17
N THR A 360 5.55 12.75 18.45
CA THR A 360 4.84 12.12 19.56
C THR A 360 4.58 13.16 20.65
N ASP A 361 3.41 13.11 21.26
CA ASP A 361 3.03 14.09 22.28
C ASP A 361 3.87 13.95 23.55
N ASN A 362 4.18 15.09 24.19
CA ASN A 362 5.06 15.14 25.34
C ASN A 362 4.42 14.56 26.61
N GLN A 363 3.12 14.76 26.79
CA GLN A 363 2.35 14.31 27.96
C GLN A 363 1.67 12.96 27.70
N PHE A 364 1.28 12.70 26.46
CA PHE A 364 0.52 11.52 26.04
C PHE A 364 1.27 10.78 24.94
N PRO A 365 2.32 9.98 25.26
CA PRO A 365 3.25 9.40 24.27
C PRO A 365 2.61 8.37 23.33
N TYR A 366 1.36 7.99 23.61
CA TYR A 366 0.53 7.17 22.74
C TYR A 366 -0.17 7.97 21.63
N LEU A 367 -0.15 9.30 21.64
CA LEU A 367 -0.62 10.15 20.56
C LEU A 367 0.55 10.53 19.65
N ALA A 368 0.31 10.48 18.34
CA ALA A 368 1.32 10.81 17.34
C ALA A 368 0.73 11.53 16.12
N ALA A 369 1.58 12.26 15.42
CA ALA A 369 1.22 13.02 14.24
C ALA A 369 2.39 13.09 13.26
N SER A 370 2.08 13.09 11.96
CA SER A 370 3.03 13.42 10.91
C SER A 370 2.35 14.49 10.06
N PRO A 371 2.69 15.77 10.22
CA PRO A 371 2.25 16.80 9.30
C PRO A 371 2.99 16.66 7.97
N ASP A 372 2.46 17.28 6.91
CA ASP A 372 3.07 17.27 5.58
C ASP A 372 4.33 18.14 5.52
N GLY A 373 4.47 19.07 6.47
CA GLY A 373 5.71 19.78 6.75
C GLY A 373 5.60 20.69 7.98
N VAL A 374 6.74 21.20 8.43
CA VAL A 374 6.84 22.16 9.52
C VAL A 374 7.49 23.45 9.05
N ILE A 375 7.01 24.57 9.59
CA ILE A 375 7.51 25.92 9.32
C ILE A 375 7.94 26.48 10.66
N ASP A 376 9.26 26.63 10.83
CA ASP A 376 9.89 27.05 12.07
C ASP A 376 9.36 26.26 13.29
N GLU A 377 9.24 26.92 14.43
CA GLU A 377 8.78 26.33 15.69
C GLU A 377 7.28 26.50 15.93
N ASN A 378 6.60 27.38 15.18
CA ASN A 378 5.24 27.80 15.51
C ASN A 378 4.15 27.24 14.56
N ALA A 379 4.53 26.81 13.34
CA ALA A 379 3.56 26.46 12.32
C ALA A 379 3.80 25.09 11.65
N ILE A 380 2.71 24.48 11.20
CA ILE A 380 2.70 23.26 10.37
C ILE A 380 1.99 23.54 9.04
N VAL A 381 2.24 22.69 8.05
CA VAL A 381 1.47 22.68 6.79
C VAL A 381 0.78 21.32 6.62
N GLU A 382 -0.49 21.36 6.22
CA GLU A 382 -1.27 20.19 5.81
C GLU A 382 -1.78 20.44 4.40
N ILE A 383 -1.34 19.61 3.45
CA ILE A 383 -1.59 19.76 2.03
C ILE A 383 -2.63 18.72 1.59
N LYS A 384 -3.61 19.18 0.82
CA LYS A 384 -4.61 18.33 0.17
C LYS A 384 -4.67 18.62 -1.31
N CYS A 385 -4.48 17.58 -2.12
CA CYS A 385 -4.60 17.62 -3.56
C CYS A 385 -5.82 16.78 -3.99
N PRO A 386 -7.03 17.36 -4.00
CA PRO A 386 -8.27 16.64 -4.26
C PRO A 386 -8.38 16.20 -5.73
N TYR A 387 -8.38 14.88 -5.97
CA TYR A 387 -8.54 14.32 -7.33
C TYR A 387 -9.87 14.71 -7.99
N ALA A 388 -10.95 14.86 -7.20
CA ALA A 388 -12.27 15.22 -7.71
C ALA A 388 -12.33 16.65 -8.26
N ALA A 389 -11.52 17.56 -7.73
CA ALA A 389 -11.50 18.97 -8.12
C ALA A 389 -10.33 19.31 -9.06
N LYS A 390 -9.60 18.31 -9.57
CA LYS A 390 -8.38 18.51 -10.37
C LYS A 390 -8.58 19.37 -11.63
N ASP A 391 -9.79 19.34 -12.21
CA ASP A 391 -10.17 20.04 -13.44
C ASP A 391 -11.11 21.24 -13.17
N SER A 392 -11.31 21.60 -11.89
CA SER A 392 -12.19 22.72 -11.50
C SER A 392 -11.52 24.07 -11.72
N SER A 393 -12.27 25.04 -12.24
CA SER A 393 -11.75 26.36 -12.60
C SER A 393 -11.43 27.24 -11.39
N SER A 394 -12.21 27.09 -10.32
CA SER A 394 -12.01 27.82 -9.07
C SER A 394 -12.37 26.97 -7.86
N ALA A 395 -11.80 27.36 -6.72
CA ALA A 395 -12.07 26.71 -5.45
C ALA A 395 -13.54 26.85 -5.03
N VAL A 396 -14.18 27.99 -5.32
CA VAL A 396 -15.59 28.28 -4.99
C VAL A 396 -16.52 27.35 -5.79
N GLU A 397 -16.26 27.22 -7.09
CA GLU A 397 -16.98 26.29 -7.96
C GLU A 397 -16.83 24.84 -7.46
N ALA A 398 -15.64 24.44 -7.02
CA ALA A 398 -15.38 23.11 -6.48
C ALA A 398 -16.21 22.80 -5.22
N VAL A 399 -16.43 23.80 -4.35
CA VAL A 399 -17.30 23.65 -3.17
C VAL A 399 -18.78 23.58 -3.58
N GLN A 400 -19.24 24.47 -4.47
CA GLN A 400 -20.63 24.51 -4.93
C GLN A 400 -21.05 23.23 -5.65
N ASN A 401 -20.17 22.67 -6.48
CA ASN A 401 -20.36 21.40 -7.18
C ASN A 401 -20.13 20.17 -6.28
N LYS A 402 -20.02 20.35 -4.95
CA LYS A 402 -19.82 19.29 -3.95
C LYS A 402 -18.58 18.41 -4.18
N MET A 403 -17.58 18.93 -4.89
CA MET A 403 -16.29 18.24 -5.07
C MET A 403 -15.45 18.32 -3.78
N LEU A 404 -15.61 19.39 -2.99
CA LEU A 404 -14.93 19.64 -1.71
C LEU A 404 -15.92 19.62 -0.54
N GLN A 405 -16.47 18.45 -0.23
CA GLN A 405 -17.51 18.30 0.81
C GLN A 405 -17.07 18.72 2.22
N TYR A 406 -15.76 18.79 2.46
CA TYR A 406 -15.17 19.17 3.73
C TYR A 406 -15.06 20.69 3.93
N CYS A 407 -15.25 21.50 2.89
CA CYS A 407 -15.25 22.95 2.98
C CYS A 407 -16.67 23.52 2.85
N ARG A 408 -16.86 24.73 3.38
CA ARG A 408 -18.04 25.58 3.18
C ARG A 408 -17.58 26.97 2.74
N ILE A 409 -18.47 27.72 2.09
CA ILE A 409 -18.24 29.13 1.78
C ILE A 409 -18.77 29.92 2.99
N ASP A 410 -17.99 30.87 3.49
CA ASP A 410 -18.41 31.80 4.53
C ASP A 410 -19.21 32.98 3.95
N ASP A 411 -19.72 33.84 4.82
CA ASP A 411 -20.53 35.00 4.43
C ASP A 411 -19.73 36.03 3.60
N PHE A 412 -18.39 35.93 3.60
CA PHE A 412 -17.47 36.77 2.84
C PHE A 412 -17.02 36.12 1.51
N GLY A 413 -17.59 34.98 1.14
CA GLY A 413 -17.25 34.26 -0.09
C GLY A 413 -15.93 33.48 -0.02
N LYS A 414 -15.30 33.36 1.14
CA LYS A 414 -14.06 32.59 1.36
C LYS A 414 -14.37 31.14 1.72
N ILE A 415 -13.44 30.27 1.38
CA ILE A 415 -13.57 28.84 1.64
C ILE A 415 -13.01 28.56 3.03
N VAL A 416 -13.81 27.88 3.84
CA VAL A 416 -13.48 27.54 5.23
C VAL A 416 -13.70 26.06 5.46
N LEU A 417 -12.74 25.40 6.10
CA LEU A 417 -12.85 24.02 6.54
C LEU A 417 -13.96 23.86 7.58
N LYS A 418 -14.84 22.88 7.39
CA LYS A 418 -15.90 22.56 8.35
C LYS A 418 -15.29 22.00 9.63
N LYS A 419 -15.64 22.57 10.78
CA LYS A 419 -15.15 22.11 12.10
C LYS A 419 -15.57 20.67 12.41
N GLU A 420 -16.69 20.24 11.84
CA GLU A 420 -17.22 18.89 11.99
C GLU A 420 -16.49 17.89 11.08
N HIS A 421 -15.66 18.32 10.13
CA HIS A 421 -15.00 17.41 9.20
C HIS A 421 -13.76 16.74 9.83
N ASN A 422 -13.45 15.51 9.41
CA ASN A 422 -12.32 14.73 9.94
C ASN A 422 -10.96 15.45 9.85
N TYR A 423 -10.77 16.27 8.82
CA TYR A 423 -9.53 17.06 8.66
C TYR A 423 -9.33 18.09 9.76
N TYR A 424 -10.41 18.69 10.30
CA TYR A 424 -10.27 19.64 11.41
C TYR A 424 -9.74 18.93 12.66
N TYR A 425 -10.29 17.77 13.00
CA TYR A 425 -9.78 16.92 14.08
C TYR A 425 -8.33 16.48 13.85
N GLN A 426 -7.96 16.18 12.60
CA GLN A 426 -6.58 15.83 12.27
C GLN A 426 -5.63 17.00 12.54
N ILE A 427 -5.98 18.21 12.09
CA ILE A 427 -5.16 19.42 12.26
C ILE A 427 -5.03 19.77 13.74
N MET A 428 -6.12 19.74 14.52
CA MET A 428 -6.07 19.96 15.97
C MET A 428 -5.15 18.95 16.66
N GLY A 429 -5.21 17.69 16.25
CA GLY A 429 -4.29 16.66 16.72
C GLY A 429 -2.83 16.90 16.35
N GLN A 430 -2.56 17.34 15.12
CA GLN A 430 -1.20 17.67 14.67
C GLN A 430 -0.64 18.86 15.45
N LEU A 431 -1.41 19.93 15.62
CA LEU A 431 -1.01 21.11 16.39
C LEU A 431 -0.68 20.76 17.84
N ARG A 432 -1.56 20.00 18.50
CA ARG A 432 -1.32 19.53 19.87
C ARG A 432 -0.05 18.69 19.99
N VAL A 433 0.08 17.65 19.16
CA VAL A 433 1.21 16.70 19.23
C VAL A 433 2.54 17.39 18.93
N THR A 434 2.55 18.36 18.01
CA THR A 434 3.76 19.08 17.61
C THR A 434 4.08 20.30 18.47
N GLY A 435 3.20 20.66 19.42
CA GLY A 435 3.35 21.84 20.28
C GLY A 435 3.27 23.17 19.52
N ARG A 436 2.57 23.22 18.38
CA ARG A 436 2.49 24.37 17.47
C ARG A 436 1.11 25.02 17.51
N ASN A 437 1.06 26.31 17.18
CA ASN A 437 -0.18 27.10 17.31
C ASN A 437 -0.92 27.30 16.00
N ILE A 438 -0.24 27.17 14.85
CA ILE A 438 -0.79 27.54 13.53
C ILE A 438 -0.62 26.39 12.54
N CYS A 439 -1.69 26.10 11.79
CA CYS A 439 -1.66 25.21 10.64
C CYS A 439 -2.06 25.97 9.38
N TYR A 440 -1.20 25.92 8.36
CA TYR A 440 -1.57 26.29 7.00
C TYR A 440 -2.21 25.09 6.31
N PHE A 441 -3.53 25.15 6.15
CA PHE A 441 -4.29 24.15 5.41
C PHE A 441 -4.32 24.56 3.93
N VAL A 442 -3.60 23.82 3.10
CA VAL A 442 -3.39 24.12 1.68
C VAL A 442 -4.21 23.16 0.84
N ILE A 443 -5.10 23.69 0.00
CA ILE A 443 -5.81 22.92 -1.02
C ILE A 443 -5.23 23.30 -2.38
N HIS A 444 -4.62 22.35 -3.06
CA HIS A 444 -3.93 22.59 -4.32
C HIS A 444 -4.55 21.79 -5.48
N THR A 445 -4.78 22.48 -6.59
CA THR A 445 -5.06 21.90 -7.90
C THR A 445 -4.10 22.51 -8.92
N ASN A 446 -4.08 21.95 -10.14
CA ASN A 446 -3.24 22.52 -11.22
C ASN A 446 -3.67 23.94 -11.63
N GLN A 447 -4.91 24.35 -11.31
CA GLN A 447 -5.48 25.62 -11.76
C GLN A 447 -5.49 26.69 -10.66
N TRP A 448 -5.62 26.28 -9.39
CA TRP A 448 -5.73 27.20 -8.27
C TRP A 448 -5.15 26.60 -6.98
N THR A 449 -4.77 27.48 -6.05
CA THR A 449 -4.34 27.10 -4.70
C THR A 449 -5.08 27.97 -3.69
N ASP A 450 -5.70 27.32 -2.70
CA ASP A 450 -6.37 27.98 -1.58
C ASP A 450 -5.61 27.68 -0.28
N ILE A 451 -5.42 28.70 0.56
CA ILE A 451 -4.65 28.60 1.80
C ILE A 451 -5.51 29.14 2.94
N GLN A 452 -5.75 28.29 3.93
CA GLN A 452 -6.50 28.64 5.14
C GLN A 452 -5.58 28.57 6.35
N ILE A 453 -5.66 29.57 7.23
CA ILE A 453 -4.89 29.62 8.47
C ILE A 453 -5.81 29.12 9.59
N ILE A 454 -5.43 28.01 10.22
CA ILE A 454 -6.18 27.41 11.31
C ILE A 454 -5.35 27.49 12.59
N HIS A 455 -5.92 28.11 13.62
CA HIS A 455 -5.30 28.23 14.94
C HIS A 455 -5.68 27.06 15.84
N PHE A 456 -4.80 26.74 16.79
CA PHE A 456 -5.08 25.72 17.79
C PHE A 456 -6.23 26.15 18.71
N ASP A 457 -7.23 25.28 18.84
CA ASP A 457 -8.43 25.50 19.62
C ASP A 457 -8.36 24.64 20.89
N ASN A 458 -7.85 25.23 21.99
CA ASN A 458 -7.68 24.55 23.28
C ASN A 458 -9.01 24.00 23.81
N VAL A 459 -10.08 24.79 23.72
CA VAL A 459 -11.42 24.43 24.21
C VAL A 459 -11.93 23.22 23.43
N PHE A 460 -11.84 23.25 22.11
CA PHE A 460 -12.25 22.11 21.28
C PHE A 460 -11.45 20.85 21.59
N TRP A 461 -10.13 20.98 21.81
CA TRP A 461 -9.27 19.86 22.15
C TRP A 461 -9.68 19.22 23.49
N ASP A 462 -9.77 20.01 24.54
CA ASP A 462 -10.02 19.52 25.91
C ASP A 462 -11.44 18.97 26.06
N ASP A 463 -12.45 19.71 25.58
CA ASP A 463 -13.86 19.35 25.77
C ASP A 463 -14.31 18.23 24.83
N THR A 464 -13.78 18.20 23.60
CA THR A 464 -14.37 17.39 22.52
C THR A 464 -13.52 16.18 22.12
N MET A 465 -12.19 16.32 22.15
CA MET A 465 -11.28 15.34 21.57
C MET A 465 -10.57 14.50 22.63
N PHE A 466 -9.90 15.14 23.58
CA PHE A 466 -8.91 14.50 24.44
C PHE A 466 -9.46 13.28 25.19
N ASN A 467 -10.58 13.44 25.90
CA ASN A 467 -11.19 12.36 26.68
C ASN A 467 -11.57 11.15 25.80
N LYS A 468 -12.12 11.39 24.60
CA LYS A 468 -12.51 10.31 23.68
C LYS A 468 -11.29 9.56 23.13
N LEU A 469 -10.22 10.27 22.79
CA LEU A 469 -8.97 9.67 22.31
C LEU A 469 -8.27 8.86 23.41
N LYS A 470 -8.25 9.37 24.64
CA LYS A 470 -7.69 8.69 25.82
C LYS A 470 -8.41 7.38 26.10
N ILE A 471 -9.75 7.42 26.21
CA ILE A 471 -10.58 6.23 26.47
C ILE A 471 -10.38 5.19 25.35
N PHE A 472 -10.45 5.62 24.09
CA PHE A 472 -10.27 4.71 22.95
C PHE A 472 -8.89 4.04 22.96
N TYR A 473 -7.81 4.78 23.22
CA TYR A 473 -6.48 4.21 23.24
C TYR A 473 -6.32 3.19 24.39
N LEU A 474 -6.65 3.59 25.62
CA LEU A 474 -6.41 2.78 26.82
C LEU A 474 -7.30 1.55 26.90
N GLU A 475 -8.57 1.68 26.49
CA GLU A 475 -9.57 0.61 26.68
C GLU A 475 -9.84 -0.22 25.42
N CYS A 476 -9.59 0.31 24.22
CA CYS A 476 -9.86 -0.43 22.97
C CYS A 476 -8.57 -0.88 22.27
N LEU A 477 -7.61 0.05 22.05
CA LEU A 477 -6.45 -0.22 21.22
C LEU A 477 -5.32 -0.93 21.99
N LEU A 478 -4.97 -0.42 23.17
CA LEU A 478 -3.87 -0.93 23.99
C LEU A 478 -4.03 -2.40 24.44
N PRO A 479 -5.23 -2.89 24.81
CA PRO A 479 -5.41 -4.31 25.14
C PRO A 479 -5.08 -5.25 23.98
N GLU A 480 -5.43 -4.86 22.74
CA GLU A 480 -5.15 -5.66 21.54
C GLU A 480 -3.67 -5.59 21.13
N ILE A 481 -2.98 -4.46 21.42
CA ILE A 481 -1.53 -4.34 21.22
C ILE A 481 -0.76 -5.27 22.17
N VAL A 482 -1.19 -5.33 23.43
CA VAL A 482 -0.50 -6.08 24.49
C VAL A 482 -0.80 -7.58 24.42
N ASP A 483 -2.04 -7.95 24.15
CA ASP A 483 -2.46 -9.34 23.97
C ASP A 483 -3.36 -9.48 22.73
N PRO A 484 -2.78 -9.67 21.54
CA PRO A 484 -3.54 -9.74 20.30
C PRO A 484 -4.38 -11.02 20.25
N LEU A 485 -5.71 -10.86 20.31
CA LEU A 485 -6.66 -11.97 20.21
C LEU A 485 -7.03 -12.27 18.77
N TYR A 486 -7.10 -11.24 17.92
CA TYR A 486 -7.37 -11.43 16.49
C TYR A 486 -6.37 -12.39 15.84
N GLY A 487 -5.09 -12.33 16.23
CA GLY A 487 -4.05 -13.19 15.64
C GLY A 487 -4.23 -14.69 15.91
N LYS A 488 -5.07 -15.09 16.89
CA LYS A 488 -5.29 -16.50 17.25
C LYS A 488 -6.22 -17.21 16.25
N ARG A 489 -7.34 -16.57 15.90
CA ARG A 489 -8.40 -17.13 15.04
C ARG A 489 -8.69 -16.32 13.78
N MET A 490 -8.09 -15.14 13.64
CA MET A 490 -8.30 -14.19 12.54
C MET A 490 -9.75 -13.70 12.43
N LEU A 491 -10.50 -13.66 13.54
CA LEU A 491 -11.88 -13.19 13.59
C LEU A 491 -11.99 -11.84 14.29
N ILE A 492 -12.71 -10.90 13.66
CA ILE A 492 -12.91 -9.54 14.20
C ILE A 492 -13.69 -9.57 15.52
N SER A 493 -14.56 -10.57 15.72
CA SER A 493 -15.33 -10.78 16.96
C SER A 493 -14.46 -10.96 18.19
N ASP A 494 -13.24 -11.46 18.01
CA ASP A 494 -12.37 -11.89 19.10
C ASP A 494 -11.60 -10.71 19.71
N ILE A 495 -11.60 -9.56 19.04
CA ILE A 495 -11.03 -8.32 19.59
C ILE A 495 -11.85 -7.90 20.81
N ARG A 496 -11.15 -7.51 21.89
CA ARG A 496 -11.79 -7.08 23.14
C ARG A 496 -12.64 -5.84 22.92
N GLU A 497 -13.81 -5.83 23.55
CA GLU A 497 -14.69 -4.67 23.60
C GLU A 497 -14.80 -4.21 25.06
N PRO A 498 -14.64 -2.91 25.33
CA PRO A 498 -14.69 -2.40 26.69
C PRO A 498 -16.09 -2.43 27.28
N GLU A 499 -16.17 -2.52 28.60
CA GLU A 499 -17.43 -2.68 29.33
C GLU A 499 -18.40 -1.54 29.09
N HIS A 500 -17.92 -0.29 28.97
CA HIS A 500 -18.79 0.85 28.72
C HIS A 500 -19.56 0.74 27.38
N ILE A 501 -18.93 0.17 26.33
CA ILE A 501 -19.58 -0.08 25.04
C ILE A 501 -20.57 -1.23 25.16
N LEU A 502 -20.20 -2.33 25.84
CA LEU A 502 -21.09 -3.46 26.07
C LEU A 502 -22.35 -3.03 26.83
N ASN A 503 -22.19 -2.21 27.86
CA ASN A 503 -23.31 -1.66 28.64
C ASN A 503 -24.18 -0.72 27.80
N ALA A 504 -23.59 0.15 26.98
CA ALA A 504 -24.34 1.01 26.06
C ALA A 504 -25.10 0.22 24.98
N GLN A 505 -24.55 -0.91 24.50
CA GLN A 505 -25.23 -1.80 23.56
C GLN A 505 -26.40 -2.54 24.22
N LYS A 506 -26.23 -3.02 25.46
CA LYS A 506 -27.31 -3.64 26.25
C LYS A 506 -28.47 -2.66 26.48
N LYS A 507 -28.16 -1.42 26.89
CA LYS A 507 -29.17 -0.35 27.11
C LYS A 507 -29.97 0.06 25.87
N LYS A 508 -29.49 -0.24 24.66
CA LYS A 508 -30.20 0.04 23.40
C LYS A 508 -31.07 -1.14 22.94
N LYS A 509 -30.74 -2.36 23.39
CA LYS A 509 -31.47 -3.58 23.04
C LYS A 509 -32.69 -3.77 23.94
N ASN A 510 -32.59 -3.31 25.18
CA ASN A 510 -33.73 -3.00 26.04
C ASN A 510 -34.33 -1.67 25.62
#